data_AF-A0A8T4WUM0-F1
#
_entry.id   AF-A0A8T4WUM0-F1
#
_cell.length_a   1.000
_cell.length_b   1.000
_cell.length_c   1.000
_cell.angle_alpha   90.00
_cell.angle_beta   90.00
_cell.angle_gamma   90.00
#
_symmetry.space_group_name_H-M   'P 1'
#
loop_
_entity.id
_entity.type
_entity.pdbx_description
1 polymer ?
#
loop_
_entity_poly.entity_id
_entity_poly.type
_entity_poly.pdbx_seq_one_letter_code
_entity_poly.pdbx_strand_id
1 'polypeptide(L)'
;MSSVPQAKASPGWWDANWGNRRPITITGSHPQNYQLRITVPFDTDMNTDFSDLRFLEDEESGELSYWIENYNSNAATIWVKREDNTDSSIYMYYNNSSASSASDGDSTFLFFEDFNSYDLGSLAGQGSWIGSSGSYSTEGINVQSDIAYEGEMAAKGTAIESSVWVDSPINVTSPNIRCVFHTMKSNYDSNEWSTAGLFDDTEGGWPFQHNSLTADGEIENLWIEDLGDGISPLAQTNNWYQFEVTLENIESEGGELGGGGNELIHDLTVRNENGVKILDP
;
A
#
# COMPACT_ATOMS: atom_id res chain seq x y z
N MET A 1 -5.41 -4.60 -40.40
CA MET A 1 -5.33 -5.69 -39.40
C MET A 1 -6.72 -5.80 -38.80
N SER A 2 -7.36 -6.96 -38.92
CA SER A 2 -8.72 -7.17 -38.44
C SER A 2 -8.65 -7.51 -36.96
N SER A 3 -9.14 -6.64 -36.07
CA SER A 3 -9.42 -7.03 -34.70
C SER A 3 -10.62 -7.96 -34.70
N VAL A 4 -10.48 -9.12 -34.08
CA VAL A 4 -11.63 -9.99 -33.78
C VAL A 4 -12.43 -9.25 -32.70
N PRO A 5 -13.74 -9.03 -32.86
CA PRO A 5 -14.55 -8.47 -31.79
C PRO A 5 -14.53 -9.44 -30.61
N GLN A 6 -14.16 -8.96 -29.43
CA GLN A 6 -14.40 -9.66 -28.17
C GLN A 6 -15.88 -10.02 -28.12
N ALA A 7 -16.21 -11.30 -27.92
CA ALA A 7 -17.58 -11.77 -27.92
C ALA A 7 -18.34 -11.06 -26.80
N LYS A 8 -19.24 -10.14 -27.16
CA LYS A 8 -20.12 -9.47 -26.21
C LYS A 8 -20.91 -10.54 -25.47
N ALA A 9 -20.82 -10.55 -24.15
CA ALA A 9 -21.48 -11.52 -23.31
C ALA A 9 -23.01 -11.38 -23.33
N SER A 10 -23.70 -12.38 -22.76
CA SER A 10 -25.17 -12.39 -22.61
C SER A 10 -25.66 -11.13 -21.88
N PRO A 11 -26.92 -10.67 -22.08
CA PRO A 11 -27.44 -9.52 -21.34
C PRO A 11 -27.24 -9.70 -19.82
N GLY A 12 -26.52 -8.78 -19.18
CA GLY A 12 -26.19 -8.86 -17.75
C GLY A 12 -24.97 -9.73 -17.41
N TRP A 13 -24.08 -9.99 -18.37
CA TRP A 13 -22.77 -10.62 -18.13
C TRP A 13 -21.70 -9.82 -18.88
N TRP A 14 -20.51 -9.68 -18.30
CA TRP A 14 -19.45 -8.83 -18.85
C TRP A 14 -18.67 -9.51 -19.99
N ASP A 15 -18.13 -10.71 -19.74
CA ASP A 15 -17.32 -11.46 -20.72
C ASP A 15 -17.63 -12.97 -20.64
N ALA A 16 -17.88 -13.59 -21.80
CA ALA A 16 -18.33 -14.97 -21.90
C ALA A 16 -17.24 -16.02 -21.57
N ASN A 17 -15.97 -15.60 -21.51
CA ASN A 17 -14.85 -16.46 -21.09
C ASN A 17 -14.74 -16.59 -19.58
N TRP A 18 -15.51 -15.80 -18.82
CA TRP A 18 -15.55 -15.83 -17.37
C TRP A 18 -16.76 -16.62 -16.91
N GLY A 19 -16.50 -17.79 -16.32
CA GLY A 19 -17.56 -18.75 -15.97
C GLY A 19 -18.41 -18.33 -14.77
N ASN A 20 -17.83 -17.55 -13.84
CA ASN A 20 -18.46 -17.21 -12.57
C ASN A 20 -18.39 -15.71 -12.26
N ARG A 21 -19.37 -15.24 -11.47
CA ARG A 21 -19.42 -13.90 -10.90
C ARG A 21 -19.89 -13.96 -9.46
N ARG A 22 -19.26 -13.19 -8.57
CA ARG A 22 -19.64 -13.03 -7.18
C ARG A 22 -19.78 -11.54 -6.86
N PRO A 23 -20.97 -11.06 -6.43
CA PRO A 23 -21.08 -9.71 -5.90
C PRO A 23 -20.35 -9.62 -4.56
N ILE A 24 -19.62 -8.53 -4.36
CA ILE A 24 -18.95 -8.18 -3.10
C ILE A 24 -19.65 -6.94 -2.59
N THR A 25 -20.29 -7.05 -1.43
CA THR A 25 -20.95 -5.91 -0.76
C THR A 25 -19.90 -5.06 -0.07
N ILE A 26 -19.93 -3.77 -0.36
CA ILE A 26 -19.07 -2.77 0.26
C ILE A 26 -19.86 -2.11 1.39
N THR A 27 -19.23 -1.98 2.55
CA THR A 27 -19.83 -1.39 3.75
C THR A 27 -19.03 -0.18 4.20
N GLY A 28 -19.70 0.83 4.76
CA GLY A 28 -19.04 2.06 5.24
C GLY A 28 -18.91 3.13 4.16
N SER A 29 -18.07 4.13 4.41
CA SER A 29 -17.75 5.17 3.42
C SER A 29 -16.78 4.62 2.38
N HIS A 30 -17.04 4.91 1.10
CA HIS A 30 -16.21 4.48 -0.03
C HIS A 30 -16.18 5.57 -1.10
N PRO A 31 -15.30 6.59 -0.94
CA PRO A 31 -15.13 7.66 -1.91
C PRO A 31 -14.70 7.12 -3.29
N GLN A 32 -14.86 7.94 -4.34
CA GLN A 32 -14.29 7.62 -5.65
C GLN A 32 -12.77 7.62 -5.58
N ASN A 33 -12.12 6.86 -6.45
CA ASN A 33 -10.65 6.71 -6.52
C ASN A 33 -10.01 6.20 -5.22
N TYR A 34 -10.75 5.41 -4.43
CA TYR A 34 -10.33 4.90 -3.13
C TYR A 34 -10.08 3.39 -3.15
N GLN A 35 -9.03 2.93 -2.48
CA GLN A 35 -8.65 1.52 -2.46
C GLN A 35 -9.41 0.76 -1.36
N LEU A 36 -10.15 -0.26 -1.78
CA LEU A 36 -10.87 -1.17 -0.90
C LEU A 36 -10.04 -2.42 -0.65
N ARG A 37 -9.78 -2.73 0.62
CA ARG A 37 -9.16 -3.99 1.01
C ARG A 37 -10.23 -5.05 1.21
N ILE A 38 -10.14 -6.14 0.45
CA ILE A 38 -11.08 -7.26 0.50
C ILE A 38 -10.34 -8.58 0.70
N THR A 39 -10.97 -9.51 1.40
CA THR A 39 -10.51 -10.90 1.49
C THR A 39 -11.34 -11.75 0.55
N VAL A 40 -10.69 -12.44 -0.38
CA VAL A 40 -11.33 -13.34 -1.33
C VAL A 40 -11.01 -14.78 -0.92
N PRO A 41 -12.00 -15.54 -0.41
CA PRO A 41 -11.82 -16.97 -0.16
C PRO A 41 -11.59 -17.71 -1.48
N PHE A 42 -10.63 -18.64 -1.47
CA PHE A 42 -10.36 -19.52 -2.61
C PHE A 42 -11.62 -20.32 -2.96
N ASP A 43 -11.90 -20.37 -4.25
CA ASP A 43 -12.94 -21.19 -4.84
C ASP A 43 -12.28 -22.20 -5.77
N THR A 44 -12.77 -23.44 -5.81
CA THR A 44 -12.17 -24.50 -6.64
C THR A 44 -12.23 -24.21 -8.13
N ASP A 45 -13.11 -23.30 -8.55
CA ASP A 45 -13.19 -22.84 -9.93
C ASP A 45 -12.17 -21.73 -10.27
N MET A 46 -11.45 -21.18 -9.28
CA MET A 46 -10.37 -20.20 -9.49
C MET A 46 -9.04 -20.89 -9.82
N ASN A 47 -8.16 -20.15 -10.48
CA ASN A 47 -6.75 -20.51 -10.54
C ASN A 47 -6.15 -20.45 -9.13
N THR A 48 -5.24 -21.38 -8.81
CA THR A 48 -4.63 -21.51 -7.47
C THR A 48 -3.76 -20.31 -7.06
N ASP A 49 -3.40 -19.47 -8.01
CA ASP A 49 -2.64 -18.23 -7.85
C ASP A 49 -3.52 -16.97 -7.96
N PHE A 50 -4.85 -17.13 -8.04
CA PHE A 50 -5.81 -16.03 -8.19
C PHE A 50 -5.57 -15.15 -9.45
N SER A 51 -4.87 -15.69 -10.46
CA SER A 51 -4.58 -14.97 -11.72
C SER A 51 -5.83 -14.68 -12.56
N ASP A 52 -6.90 -15.46 -12.36
CA ASP A 52 -8.18 -15.30 -13.03
C ASP A 52 -9.18 -14.52 -12.18
N LEU A 53 -8.78 -13.37 -11.63
CA LEU A 53 -9.72 -12.45 -10.99
C LEU A 53 -9.90 -11.17 -11.83
N ARG A 54 -11.15 -10.69 -11.95
CA ARG A 54 -11.47 -9.35 -12.47
C ARG A 54 -12.51 -8.69 -11.62
N PHE A 55 -12.38 -7.37 -11.44
CA PHE A 55 -13.29 -6.56 -10.66
C PHE A 55 -13.95 -5.52 -11.54
N LEU A 56 -15.26 -5.33 -11.36
CA LEU A 56 -16.07 -4.37 -12.12
C LEU A 56 -17.12 -3.73 -11.20
N GLU A 57 -17.53 -2.50 -11.48
CA GLU A 57 -18.69 -1.90 -10.79
C GLU A 57 -19.99 -2.51 -11.32
N ASP A 58 -20.07 -2.74 -12.64
CA ASP A 58 -21.20 -3.36 -13.33
C ASP A 58 -20.76 -4.06 -14.64
N GLU A 59 -21.68 -4.66 -15.39
CA GLU A 59 -21.32 -5.40 -16.62
C GLU A 59 -20.99 -4.53 -17.83
N GLU A 60 -21.28 -3.23 -17.76
CA GLU A 60 -20.98 -2.22 -18.76
C GLU A 60 -19.75 -1.37 -18.39
N SER A 61 -19.29 -1.46 -17.14
CA SER A 61 -18.10 -0.77 -16.64
C SER A 61 -16.80 -1.35 -17.22
N GLY A 62 -15.73 -0.57 -17.15
CA GLY A 62 -14.37 -1.09 -17.35
C GLY A 62 -13.94 -2.02 -16.20
N GLU A 63 -12.87 -2.77 -16.42
CA GLU A 63 -12.16 -3.46 -15.35
C GLU A 63 -11.60 -2.43 -14.36
N LEU A 64 -11.77 -2.68 -13.07
CA LEU A 64 -11.14 -1.92 -11.99
C LEU A 64 -9.70 -2.41 -11.78
N SER A 65 -8.79 -1.48 -11.55
CA SER A 65 -7.43 -1.79 -11.10
C SER A 65 -7.47 -2.50 -9.75
N TYR A 66 -6.65 -3.53 -9.61
CA TYR A 66 -6.50 -4.25 -8.35
C TYR A 66 -5.07 -4.72 -8.14
N TRP A 67 -4.70 -4.98 -6.88
CA TRP A 67 -3.43 -5.57 -6.50
C TRP A 67 -3.66 -6.69 -5.50
N ILE A 68 -3.06 -7.85 -5.76
CA ILE A 68 -3.04 -9.00 -4.84
C ILE A 68 -1.87 -8.78 -3.89
N GLU A 69 -2.18 -8.40 -2.64
CA GLU A 69 -1.16 -8.17 -1.61
C GLU A 69 -0.49 -9.48 -1.17
N ASN A 70 -1.30 -10.52 -0.96
CA ASN A 70 -0.83 -11.84 -0.60
C ASN A 70 -1.93 -12.87 -0.82
N TYR A 71 -1.54 -14.13 -0.89
CA TYR A 71 -2.48 -15.23 -0.90
C TYR A 71 -1.86 -16.51 -0.34
N ASN A 72 -2.73 -17.43 0.05
CA ASN A 72 -2.40 -18.80 0.38
C ASN A 72 -3.45 -19.73 -0.23
N SER A 73 -3.41 -21.03 0.13
CA SER A 73 -4.35 -22.03 -0.40
C SER A 73 -5.82 -21.78 -0.07
N ASN A 74 -6.12 -20.90 0.89
CA ASN A 74 -7.46 -20.68 1.42
C ASN A 74 -8.05 -19.33 1.02
N ALA A 75 -7.24 -18.29 0.85
CA ALA A 75 -7.71 -16.94 0.54
C ALA A 75 -6.60 -16.04 0.00
N ALA A 76 -7.01 -14.94 -0.62
CA ALA A 76 -6.18 -13.81 -1.03
C ALA A 76 -6.63 -12.52 -0.33
N THR A 77 -5.67 -11.66 0.03
CA THR A 77 -5.89 -10.26 0.38
C THR A 77 -5.69 -9.42 -0.86
N ILE A 78 -6.72 -8.66 -1.25
CA ILE A 78 -6.73 -7.92 -2.51
C ILE A 78 -7.17 -6.48 -2.24
N TRP A 79 -6.48 -5.55 -2.88
CA TRP A 79 -6.83 -4.14 -2.93
C TRP A 79 -7.49 -3.85 -4.27
N VAL A 80 -8.67 -3.24 -4.27
CA VAL A 80 -9.40 -2.86 -5.48
C VAL A 80 -9.57 -1.35 -5.49
N LYS A 81 -9.07 -0.68 -6.53
CA LYS A 81 -9.27 0.75 -6.70
C LYS A 81 -10.67 1.00 -7.25
N ARG A 82 -11.49 1.66 -6.45
CA ARG A 82 -12.86 1.96 -6.80
C ARG A 82 -12.95 3.24 -7.63
N GLU A 83 -13.80 3.26 -8.65
CA GLU A 83 -14.03 4.46 -9.47
C GLU A 83 -15.42 5.08 -9.22
N ASP A 84 -16.43 4.30 -8.81
CA ASP A 84 -17.78 4.79 -8.48
C ASP A 84 -18.05 4.71 -6.96
N ASN A 85 -18.72 5.71 -6.39
CA ASN A 85 -19.09 5.74 -4.97
C ASN A 85 -20.59 5.57 -4.72
N THR A 86 -21.41 5.43 -5.77
CA THR A 86 -22.87 5.40 -5.67
C THR A 86 -23.43 3.99 -5.40
N ASP A 87 -22.78 2.96 -5.93
CA ASP A 87 -23.16 1.58 -5.67
C ASP A 87 -22.55 1.05 -4.37
N SER A 88 -23.20 0.08 -3.74
CA SER A 88 -22.68 -0.62 -2.57
C SER A 88 -22.09 -1.98 -2.91
N SER A 89 -21.75 -2.21 -4.19
CA SER A 89 -21.23 -3.48 -4.66
C SER A 89 -20.24 -3.30 -5.79
N ILE A 90 -19.24 -4.16 -5.79
CA ILE A 90 -18.44 -4.50 -6.98
C ILE A 90 -18.67 -5.97 -7.31
N TYR A 91 -18.42 -6.35 -8.55
CA TYR A 91 -18.51 -7.72 -9.03
C TYR A 91 -17.12 -8.29 -9.26
N MET A 92 -16.86 -9.46 -8.66
CA MET A 92 -15.68 -10.25 -8.93
C MET A 92 -16.03 -11.36 -9.93
N TYR A 93 -15.40 -11.34 -11.10
CA TYR A 93 -15.44 -12.42 -12.07
C TYR A 93 -14.26 -13.37 -11.83
N TYR A 94 -14.48 -14.66 -12.04
CA TYR A 94 -13.46 -15.73 -12.00
C TYR A 94 -13.88 -16.94 -12.85
N ASN A 95 -13.12 -18.04 -12.79
CA ASN A 95 -13.30 -19.24 -13.61
C ASN A 95 -12.93 -18.97 -15.07
N ASN A 96 -11.72 -18.42 -15.26
CA ASN A 96 -11.07 -18.32 -16.56
C ASN A 96 -9.65 -18.88 -16.44
N SER A 97 -9.53 -20.20 -16.58
CA SER A 97 -8.24 -20.92 -16.45
C SER A 97 -7.12 -20.45 -17.39
N SER A 98 -7.44 -19.69 -18.44
CA SER A 98 -6.47 -19.13 -19.39
C SER A 98 -6.03 -17.71 -19.08
N ALA A 99 -6.65 -17.05 -18.09
CA ALA A 99 -6.34 -15.69 -17.73
C ALA A 99 -4.96 -15.58 -17.07
N SER A 100 -4.19 -14.58 -17.49
CA SER A 100 -3.08 -14.07 -16.69
C SER A 100 -3.60 -13.08 -15.65
N SER A 101 -2.86 -12.96 -14.55
CA SER A 101 -3.13 -11.95 -13.54
C SER A 101 -3.10 -10.55 -14.16
N ALA A 102 -4.07 -9.73 -13.81
CA ALA A 102 -4.10 -8.29 -14.08
C ALA A 102 -3.82 -7.48 -12.80
N SER A 103 -3.28 -8.14 -11.77
CA SER A 103 -2.83 -7.48 -10.53
C SER A 103 -1.71 -6.49 -10.84
N ASP A 104 -1.89 -5.24 -10.43
CA ASP A 104 -0.99 -4.13 -10.72
C ASP A 104 -1.10 -3.08 -9.59
N GLY A 105 -0.05 -3.00 -8.77
CA GLY A 105 0.04 -2.05 -7.65
C GLY A 105 0.09 -0.59 -8.11
N ASP A 106 0.87 -0.29 -9.15
CA ASP A 106 1.04 1.06 -9.70
C ASP A 106 -0.28 1.67 -10.20
N SER A 107 -1.14 0.86 -10.82
CA SER A 107 -2.46 1.31 -11.26
C SER A 107 -3.50 1.36 -10.13
N THR A 108 -3.26 0.63 -9.05
CA THR A 108 -4.21 0.50 -7.92
C THR A 108 -4.04 1.62 -6.91
N PHE A 109 -2.80 2.02 -6.59
CA PHE A 109 -2.50 3.03 -5.57
C PHE A 109 -2.07 4.35 -6.19
N LEU A 110 -2.17 5.43 -5.41
CA LEU A 110 -1.63 6.74 -5.81
C LEU A 110 -0.10 6.70 -5.96
N PHE A 111 0.55 5.89 -5.13
CA PHE A 111 1.96 5.60 -5.15
C PHE A 111 2.16 4.15 -4.73
N PHE A 112 2.94 3.41 -5.51
CA PHE A 112 3.34 2.04 -5.24
C PHE A 112 4.82 1.92 -5.55
N GLU A 113 5.54 1.17 -4.73
CA GLU A 113 6.97 0.97 -4.94
C GLU A 113 7.40 -0.41 -4.44
N ASP A 114 7.88 -1.22 -5.37
CA ASP A 114 8.45 -2.56 -5.14
C ASP A 114 9.96 -2.61 -5.41
N PHE A 115 10.53 -1.47 -5.81
CA PHE A 115 11.94 -1.23 -6.11
C PHE A 115 12.54 -2.07 -7.25
N ASN A 116 11.74 -2.84 -7.99
CA ASN A 116 12.23 -3.74 -9.05
C ASN A 116 12.71 -2.98 -10.30
N SER A 117 12.39 -1.69 -10.40
CA SER A 117 12.77 -0.84 -11.53
C SER A 117 14.11 -0.12 -11.35
N TYR A 118 14.81 -0.34 -10.23
CA TYR A 118 16.05 0.35 -9.87
C TYR A 118 17.29 -0.54 -9.90
N ASP A 119 18.45 0.09 -10.04
CA ASP A 119 19.74 -0.58 -9.93
C ASP A 119 20.13 -0.81 -8.47
N LEU A 120 20.79 -1.93 -8.19
CA LEU A 120 21.38 -2.22 -6.88
C LEU A 120 22.36 -1.10 -6.45
N GLY A 121 22.28 -0.70 -5.19
CA GLY A 121 23.11 0.38 -4.64
C GLY A 121 22.28 1.60 -4.25
N SER A 122 22.85 2.80 -4.30
CA SER A 122 22.19 4.00 -3.77
C SER A 122 20.85 4.29 -4.44
N LEU A 123 19.78 4.38 -3.66
CA LEU A 123 18.45 4.76 -4.17
C LEU A 123 18.39 6.25 -4.53
N ALA A 124 19.14 7.08 -3.83
CA ALA A 124 19.19 8.52 -4.07
C ALA A 124 19.65 8.84 -5.49
N GLY A 125 18.86 9.63 -6.22
CA GLY A 125 19.11 9.98 -7.62
C GLY A 125 18.58 8.96 -8.63
N GLN A 126 17.96 7.88 -8.19
CA GLN A 126 17.22 6.96 -9.06
C GLN A 126 15.73 7.33 -9.09
N GLY A 127 15.15 7.42 -10.29
CA GLY A 127 13.75 7.82 -10.45
C GLY A 127 13.47 9.19 -9.81
N SER A 128 12.44 9.24 -8.97
CA SER A 128 12.03 10.44 -8.22
C SER A 128 12.67 10.54 -6.83
N TRP A 129 13.49 9.56 -6.44
CA TRP A 129 14.09 9.52 -5.10
C TRP A 129 15.23 10.53 -4.97
N ILE A 130 15.07 11.50 -4.08
CA ILE A 130 16.03 12.57 -3.83
C ILE A 130 16.69 12.33 -2.48
N GLY A 131 18.02 12.41 -2.46
CA GLY A 131 18.79 12.38 -1.22
C GLY A 131 18.82 13.76 -0.58
N SER A 132 18.30 13.88 0.63
CA SER A 132 18.29 15.09 1.45
C SER A 132 19.32 14.90 2.56
N SER A 133 20.59 15.09 2.23
CA SER A 133 21.68 14.72 3.13
C SER A 133 21.97 15.78 4.18
N GLY A 134 21.96 15.37 5.45
CA GLY A 134 22.91 15.88 6.43
C GLY A 134 24.36 15.40 6.19
N SER A 135 24.60 14.36 5.38
CA SER A 135 25.93 13.97 4.88
C SER A 135 25.83 13.01 3.69
N TYR A 136 26.51 13.32 2.57
CA TYR A 136 26.68 12.42 1.44
C TYR A 136 27.63 11.28 1.84
N SER A 137 27.09 10.17 2.33
CA SER A 137 27.83 8.91 2.47
C SER A 137 27.35 7.91 1.40
N THR A 138 28.28 7.11 0.89
CA THR A 138 27.99 5.87 0.14
C THR A 138 27.23 4.83 0.99
N GLU A 139 27.02 5.15 2.27
CA GLU A 139 26.25 4.45 3.29
C GLU A 139 24.96 5.25 3.50
N GLY A 140 23.91 4.91 2.75
CA GLY A 140 22.61 5.59 2.74
C GLY A 140 21.47 4.58 2.63
N ILE A 141 20.34 4.97 2.03
CA ILE A 141 19.29 4.01 1.65
C ILE A 141 19.64 3.42 0.28
N ASN A 142 19.79 2.10 0.24
CA ASN A 142 20.20 1.36 -0.95
C ASN A 142 19.12 0.38 -1.39
N VAL A 143 18.95 0.22 -2.69
CA VAL A 143 18.20 -0.89 -3.29
C VAL A 143 19.03 -2.17 -3.15
N GLN A 144 18.39 -3.23 -2.67
CA GLN A 144 18.99 -4.55 -2.47
C GLN A 144 18.01 -5.66 -2.85
N SER A 145 18.54 -6.88 -3.02
CA SER A 145 17.80 -8.08 -3.46
C SER A 145 17.95 -9.27 -2.51
N ASP A 146 18.44 -9.05 -1.29
CA ASP A 146 18.60 -10.10 -0.27
C ASP A 146 17.24 -10.49 0.33
N ILE A 147 16.42 -9.49 0.67
CA ILE A 147 15.10 -9.67 1.27
C ILE A 147 14.17 -8.60 0.70
N ALA A 148 13.09 -9.02 0.04
CA ALA A 148 12.04 -8.14 -0.49
C ALA A 148 10.68 -8.52 0.12
N TYR A 149 9.80 -7.53 0.27
CA TYR A 149 8.40 -7.78 0.63
C TYR A 149 7.61 -8.18 -0.62
N GLU A 150 7.68 -7.33 -1.65
CA GLU A 150 7.05 -7.52 -2.95
C GLU A 150 8.13 -7.64 -4.03
N GLY A 151 7.97 -8.59 -4.95
CA GLY A 151 8.91 -8.81 -6.05
C GLY A 151 10.32 -9.25 -5.60
N GLU A 152 11.37 -8.74 -6.26
CA GLU A 152 12.75 -9.19 -6.08
C GLU A 152 13.64 -8.19 -5.31
N MET A 153 13.19 -6.94 -5.13
CA MET A 153 13.99 -5.87 -4.54
C MET A 153 13.28 -5.13 -3.41
N ALA A 154 14.06 -4.50 -2.54
CA ALA A 154 13.55 -3.54 -1.56
C ALA A 154 14.63 -2.52 -1.18
N ALA A 155 14.20 -1.37 -0.64
CA ALA A 155 15.10 -0.40 -0.03
C ALA A 155 15.59 -0.86 1.37
N LYS A 156 16.85 -0.57 1.68
CA LYS A 156 17.49 -0.87 2.96
C LYS A 156 18.38 0.28 3.41
N GLY A 157 18.20 0.72 4.66
CA GLY A 157 19.15 1.61 5.34
C GLY A 157 20.48 0.88 5.58
N THR A 158 21.60 1.52 5.24
CA THR A 158 22.95 0.96 5.40
C THR A 158 23.85 1.78 6.32
N ALA A 159 23.39 2.92 6.82
CA ALA A 159 24.13 3.75 7.77
C ALA A 159 23.98 3.20 9.20
N ILE A 160 25.08 3.18 9.95
CA ILE A 160 25.18 2.60 11.30
C ILE A 160 25.28 3.66 12.42
N GLU A 161 25.42 4.95 12.09
CA GLU A 161 25.69 6.01 13.08
C GLU A 161 24.93 7.33 12.83
N SER A 162 24.00 7.37 11.87
CA SER A 162 23.23 8.59 11.55
C SER A 162 21.86 8.29 10.96
N SER A 163 20.90 9.19 11.19
CA SER A 163 19.64 9.22 10.45
C SER A 163 19.91 9.43 8.96
N VAL A 164 19.38 8.53 8.13
CA VAL A 164 19.39 8.65 6.67
C VAL A 164 17.95 8.61 6.17
N TRP A 165 17.63 9.46 5.20
CA TRP A 165 16.33 9.50 4.57
C TRP A 165 16.47 9.81 3.07
N VAL A 166 15.47 9.39 2.31
CA VAL A 166 15.30 9.64 0.89
C VAL A 166 13.84 9.93 0.66
N ASP A 167 13.56 10.91 -0.20
CA ASP A 167 12.22 11.41 -0.40
C ASP A 167 11.81 11.21 -1.85
N SER A 168 10.57 10.78 -2.09
CA SER A 168 9.95 10.73 -3.42
C SER A 168 8.71 11.62 -3.41
N PRO A 169 8.72 12.75 -4.12
CA PRO A 169 7.57 13.65 -4.16
C PRO A 169 6.35 12.98 -4.80
N ILE A 170 5.20 13.07 -4.13
CA ILE A 170 3.92 12.54 -4.62
C ILE A 170 2.93 13.70 -4.73
N ASN A 171 2.23 13.80 -5.86
CA ASN A 171 1.15 14.77 -6.03
C ASN A 171 -0.15 14.19 -5.48
N VAL A 172 -0.59 14.68 -4.33
CA VAL A 172 -1.88 14.29 -3.74
C VAL A 172 -2.98 15.18 -4.33
N THR A 173 -3.87 14.58 -5.12
CA THR A 173 -5.02 15.28 -5.72
C THR A 173 -6.37 14.80 -5.17
N SER A 174 -6.36 13.83 -4.26
CA SER A 174 -7.56 13.29 -3.62
C SER A 174 -7.70 13.87 -2.22
N PRO A 175 -8.91 14.26 -1.78
CA PRO A 175 -9.14 14.68 -0.40
C PRO A 175 -9.01 13.52 0.59
N ASN A 176 -9.06 12.27 0.13
CA ASN A 176 -8.89 11.10 0.98
C ASN A 176 -7.78 10.23 0.41
N ILE A 177 -6.80 9.88 1.25
CA ILE A 177 -5.73 8.98 0.87
C ILE A 177 -5.61 7.85 1.89
N ARG A 178 -5.32 6.67 1.39
CA ARG A 178 -4.91 5.53 2.21
C ARG A 178 -3.49 5.16 1.82
N CYS A 179 -2.64 5.05 2.83
CA CYS A 179 -1.24 4.72 2.64
C CYS A 179 -0.95 3.40 3.34
N VAL A 180 -0.23 2.52 2.64
CA VAL A 180 0.18 1.23 3.16
C VAL A 180 1.69 1.15 3.02
N PHE A 181 2.39 0.92 4.12
CA PHE A 181 3.84 0.78 4.14
C PHE A 181 4.22 -0.57 4.73
N HIS A 182 5.19 -1.22 4.12
CA HIS A 182 5.78 -2.45 4.63
C HIS A 182 7.19 -2.17 5.13
N THR A 183 7.45 -2.43 6.40
CA THR A 183 8.78 -2.29 6.98
C THR A 183 9.16 -3.57 7.71
N MET A 184 10.44 -3.95 7.62
CA MET A 184 10.97 -5.11 8.32
C MET A 184 11.72 -4.67 9.58
N LYS A 185 11.52 -5.38 10.70
CA LYS A 185 12.33 -5.14 11.90
C LYS A 185 13.74 -5.66 11.67
N SER A 186 14.74 -4.79 11.66
CA SER A 186 16.13 -5.22 11.50
C SER A 186 16.59 -6.09 12.70
N ASN A 187 17.62 -6.91 12.46
CA ASN A 187 18.25 -7.77 13.48
C ASN A 187 19.14 -7.02 14.49
N TYR A 188 19.15 -5.69 14.48
CA TYR A 188 20.13 -4.94 15.26
C TYR A 188 19.78 -4.90 16.75
N ASP A 189 20.78 -5.23 17.58
CA ASP A 189 20.75 -5.03 19.03
C ASP A 189 20.79 -3.52 19.31
N SER A 190 19.74 -3.02 19.95
CA SER A 190 19.61 -1.70 20.60
C SER A 190 19.61 -0.44 19.70
N ASN A 191 18.47 0.28 19.74
CA ASN A 191 18.29 1.71 19.45
C ASN A 191 18.21 2.20 17.98
N GLU A 192 18.20 1.32 16.98
CA GLU A 192 17.98 1.73 15.58
C GLU A 192 16.49 1.74 15.22
N TRP A 193 16.05 2.75 14.47
CA TRP A 193 14.67 2.95 14.02
C TRP A 193 14.61 2.91 12.48
N SER A 194 13.62 2.18 11.95
CA SER A 194 13.24 2.28 10.54
C SER A 194 11.86 2.91 10.44
N THR A 195 11.74 3.99 9.65
CA THR A 195 10.49 4.74 9.51
C THR A 195 10.08 4.92 8.05
N ALA A 196 8.78 4.82 7.77
CA ALA A 196 8.18 5.20 6.49
C ALA A 196 6.93 6.06 6.74
N GLY A 197 6.64 7.02 5.85
CA GLY A 197 5.42 7.83 5.96
C GLY A 197 5.37 9.01 4.98
N LEU A 198 4.41 9.91 5.17
CA LEU A 198 4.18 11.08 4.33
C LEU A 198 4.56 12.38 5.05
N PHE A 199 5.11 13.33 4.29
CA PHE A 199 5.69 14.59 4.78
C PHE A 199 5.33 15.74 3.84
N ASP A 200 5.02 16.92 4.38
CA ASP A 200 4.80 18.17 3.61
C ASP A 200 5.96 19.17 3.76
N ASP A 201 6.79 19.27 2.73
CA ASP A 201 8.01 20.10 2.71
C ASP A 201 7.77 21.62 2.53
N THR A 202 6.53 22.12 2.55
CA THR A 202 6.26 23.53 2.18
C THR A 202 6.73 24.60 3.17
N GLU A 203 7.06 24.27 4.42
CA GLU A 203 7.38 25.30 5.45
C GLU A 203 8.73 25.20 6.15
N GLY A 204 9.62 24.27 5.79
CA GLY A 204 10.90 24.12 6.51
C GLY A 204 10.75 23.85 8.02
N GLY A 205 9.54 23.48 8.45
CA GLY A 205 9.18 22.96 9.75
C GLY A 205 8.71 21.52 9.59
N TRP A 206 9.13 20.64 10.51
CA TRP A 206 8.96 19.18 10.47
C TRP A 206 7.50 18.74 10.29
N PRO A 207 7.11 18.26 9.11
CA PRO A 207 5.75 17.77 8.85
C PRO A 207 5.69 16.26 9.14
N PHE A 208 5.67 15.88 10.43
CA PHE A 208 5.83 14.49 10.87
C PHE A 208 4.72 13.53 10.40
N GLN A 209 5.08 12.43 9.71
CA GLN A 209 4.46 11.10 9.91
C GLN A 209 5.53 10.00 9.81
N HIS A 210 6.13 9.60 10.94
CA HIS A 210 7.14 8.53 11.01
C HIS A 210 6.49 7.23 11.53
N ASN A 211 6.28 6.21 10.69
CA ASN A 211 5.88 4.88 11.21
C ASN A 211 7.12 4.11 11.67
N SER A 212 7.43 4.09 12.97
CA SER A 212 8.68 3.53 13.52
C SER A 212 8.56 2.07 14.02
N LEU A 213 9.71 1.40 14.11
CA LEU A 213 9.86 0.02 14.60
C LEU A 213 11.07 -0.02 15.54
N THR A 214 10.83 -0.11 16.86
CA THR A 214 11.89 -0.06 17.89
C THR A 214 12.26 -1.45 18.44
N ALA A 215 13.47 -1.56 19.00
CA ALA A 215 14.04 -2.82 19.48
C ALA A 215 13.63 -3.17 20.93
N ASP A 216 13.11 -2.21 21.70
CA ASP A 216 13.03 -2.23 23.16
C ASP A 216 11.62 -2.00 23.75
N GLY A 217 10.59 -1.85 22.92
CA GLY A 217 9.19 -1.85 23.40
C GLY A 217 8.76 -0.60 24.16
N GLU A 218 9.45 0.52 23.99
CA GLU A 218 8.98 1.86 24.39
C GLU A 218 8.99 2.82 23.17
N ILE A 219 8.14 3.84 23.22
CA ILE A 219 7.67 4.64 22.08
C ILE A 219 8.02 6.11 22.27
N GLU A 220 8.81 6.65 21.36
CA GLU A 220 8.92 8.10 21.16
C GLU A 220 8.81 8.45 19.67
N ASN A 221 7.79 9.26 19.35
CA ASN A 221 7.56 10.06 18.13
C ASN A 221 6.81 9.42 16.94
N LEU A 222 5.50 9.20 17.15
CA LEU A 222 4.43 9.57 16.20
C LEU A 222 3.34 10.29 17.02
N TRP A 223 3.20 11.61 16.88
CA TRP A 223 2.11 12.35 17.52
C TRP A 223 0.84 12.20 16.68
N ILE A 224 0.04 11.20 17.02
CA ILE A 224 -1.42 11.21 16.95
C ILE A 224 -1.85 11.24 18.42
N GLU A 225 -2.72 12.16 18.85
CA GLU A 225 -3.09 12.27 20.26
C GLU A 225 -3.52 10.91 20.88
N ASP A 226 -2.76 10.52 21.91
CA ASP A 226 -3.02 9.53 22.97
C ASP A 226 -3.79 8.25 22.58
N LEU A 227 -3.13 7.37 21.84
CA LEU A 227 -3.45 5.93 21.86
C LEU A 227 -2.13 5.17 22.08
N GLY A 228 -1.94 4.80 23.34
CA GLY A 228 -0.69 4.33 23.93
C GLY A 228 0.11 3.38 23.06
N ASP A 229 1.39 3.74 22.96
CA ASP A 229 2.55 2.89 22.74
C ASP A 229 2.40 1.84 21.61
N GLY A 230 2.92 2.23 20.45
CA GLY A 230 3.09 1.42 19.26
C GLY A 230 3.78 0.06 19.45
N ILE A 231 4.06 -0.56 18.31
CA ILE A 231 3.90 -2.01 18.11
C ILE A 231 4.30 -2.82 19.33
N SER A 232 3.30 -3.54 19.84
CA SER A 232 3.38 -4.49 20.94
C SER A 232 4.78 -5.11 21.07
N PRO A 233 5.31 -5.33 22.29
CA PRO A 233 6.58 -6.02 22.54
C PRO A 233 6.70 -7.44 21.95
N LEU A 234 5.65 -7.90 21.25
CA LEU A 234 5.60 -9.09 20.42
C LEU A 234 6.27 -8.94 19.03
N ALA A 235 6.72 -7.75 18.62
CA ALA A 235 7.40 -7.57 17.33
C ALA A 235 8.80 -8.24 17.30
N GLN A 236 8.93 -9.27 16.47
CA GLN A 236 10.13 -10.08 16.29
C GLN A 236 11.03 -9.54 15.17
N THR A 237 12.33 -9.75 15.30
CA THR A 237 13.31 -9.35 14.27
C THR A 237 13.17 -10.18 12.99
N ASN A 238 13.48 -9.58 11.85
CA ASN A 238 13.30 -10.08 10.48
C ASN A 238 11.87 -10.41 10.05
N ASN A 239 10.88 -9.89 10.75
CA ASN A 239 9.50 -10.02 10.31
C ASN A 239 9.04 -8.73 9.63
N TRP A 240 8.20 -8.88 8.63
CA TRP A 240 7.54 -7.76 7.96
C TRP A 240 6.34 -7.28 8.77
N TYR A 241 6.15 -5.97 8.75
CA TYR A 241 5.05 -5.27 9.39
C TYR A 241 4.38 -4.37 8.37
N GLN A 242 3.05 -4.40 8.36
CA GLN A 242 2.22 -3.54 7.54
C GLN A 242 1.66 -2.42 8.42
N PHE A 243 1.83 -1.19 7.95
CA PHE A 243 1.23 0.01 8.51
C PHE A 243 0.22 0.54 7.51
N GLU A 244 -1.05 0.61 7.92
CA GLU A 244 -2.13 1.17 7.12
C GLU A 244 -2.61 2.46 7.80
N VAL A 245 -2.47 3.59 7.10
CA VAL A 245 -2.89 4.92 7.55
C VAL A 245 -3.97 5.42 6.60
N THR A 246 -5.11 5.86 7.14
CA THR A 246 -6.14 6.55 6.37
C THR A 246 -6.23 8.02 6.78
N LEU A 247 -6.15 8.89 5.80
CA LEU A 247 -6.26 10.34 5.92
C LEU A 247 -7.50 10.79 5.15
N GLU A 248 -8.40 11.52 5.81
CA GLU A 248 -9.65 11.99 5.23
C GLU A 248 -9.74 13.52 5.22
N ASN A 249 -10.39 14.07 4.20
CA ASN A 249 -10.62 15.51 4.00
C ASN A 249 -9.36 16.38 4.05
N ILE A 250 -8.29 15.96 3.37
CA ILE A 250 -7.11 16.78 3.10
C ILE A 250 -7.57 18.00 2.30
N GLU A 251 -7.63 19.17 2.94
CA GLU A 251 -7.98 20.42 2.29
C GLU A 251 -6.86 20.81 1.32
N SER A 252 -7.15 20.75 0.02
CA SER A 252 -6.23 21.21 -1.03
C SER A 252 -6.31 22.74 -1.14
N GLU A 253 -5.74 23.49 -0.19
CA GLU A 253 -5.56 24.92 -0.37
C GLU A 253 -4.08 25.27 -0.48
N GLY A 254 -3.72 25.97 -1.57
CA GLY A 254 -2.41 26.54 -1.79
C GLY A 254 -2.12 27.70 -0.82
N GLY A 255 -2.15 27.42 0.48
CA GLY A 255 -1.88 28.35 1.56
C GLY A 255 -1.40 27.56 2.78
N GLU A 256 -0.12 27.77 3.10
CA GLU A 256 0.51 27.62 4.41
C GLU A 256 -0.03 26.48 5.31
N LEU A 257 0.75 25.41 5.47
CA LEU A 257 0.72 24.57 6.69
C LEU A 257 1.27 25.33 7.91
N GLY A 258 0.86 26.59 8.04
CA GLY A 258 1.40 27.58 8.94
C GLY A 258 0.55 27.67 10.18
N GLY A 259 0.98 26.94 11.21
CA GLY A 259 0.70 27.32 12.59
C GLY A 259 -0.78 27.33 12.99
N GLY A 260 -1.35 26.13 13.10
CA GLY A 260 -2.58 25.88 13.85
C GLY A 260 -3.79 25.54 12.98
N GLY A 261 -4.03 24.25 12.78
CA GLY A 261 -5.23 23.77 12.11
C GLY A 261 -5.24 22.25 11.88
N ASN A 262 -5.98 21.55 12.73
CA ASN A 262 -6.68 20.28 12.51
C ASN A 262 -5.87 19.06 11.99
N GLU A 263 -5.35 18.32 12.97
CA GLU A 263 -5.04 16.88 12.93
C GLU A 263 -6.16 16.06 12.25
N LEU A 264 -5.82 15.12 11.34
CA LEU A 264 -6.80 14.21 10.72
C LEU A 264 -6.17 12.88 10.24
N ILE A 265 -5.37 12.23 11.10
CA ILE A 265 -5.21 10.77 10.98
C ILE A 265 -6.47 10.16 11.57
N HIS A 266 -7.29 9.51 10.73
CA HIS A 266 -8.55 8.94 11.18
C HIS A 266 -8.33 7.55 11.80
N ASP A 267 -7.52 6.72 11.14
CA ASP A 267 -7.27 5.35 11.54
C ASP A 267 -5.82 4.94 11.24
N LEU A 268 -5.15 4.34 12.24
CA LEU A 268 -3.89 3.61 12.08
C LEU A 268 -4.14 2.13 12.40
N THR A 269 -3.80 1.24 11.48
CA THR A 269 -3.81 -0.20 11.74
C THR A 269 -2.43 -0.79 11.48
N VAL A 270 -1.92 -1.55 12.44
CA VAL A 270 -0.66 -2.30 12.29
C VAL A 270 -0.91 -3.79 12.29
N ARG A 271 -0.30 -4.50 11.34
CA ARG A 271 -0.38 -5.96 11.19
C ARG A 271 1.01 -6.56 11.05
N ASN A 272 1.18 -7.82 11.47
CA ASN A 272 2.37 -8.58 11.13
C ASN A 272 2.25 -9.19 9.73
N GLU A 273 3.33 -9.82 9.26
CA GLU A 273 3.41 -10.58 8.01
C GLU A 273 2.29 -11.60 7.77
N ASN A 274 1.62 -12.08 8.84
CA ASN A 274 0.51 -13.02 8.75
C ASN A 274 -0.86 -12.32 8.72
N GLY A 275 -0.89 -10.99 8.58
CA GLY A 275 -2.11 -10.18 8.58
C GLY A 275 -2.77 -10.03 9.95
N VAL A 276 -2.17 -10.57 11.01
CA VAL A 276 -2.69 -10.47 12.39
C VAL A 276 -2.51 -9.05 12.87
N LYS A 277 -3.62 -8.41 13.25
CA LYS A 277 -3.65 -7.06 13.83
C LYS A 277 -2.89 -7.06 15.17
N ILE A 278 -1.87 -6.22 15.29
CA ILE A 278 -1.00 -6.14 16.47
C ILE A 278 -1.38 -4.96 17.37
N LEU A 279 -1.98 -3.91 16.80
CA LEU A 279 -2.43 -2.71 17.51
C LEU A 279 -3.83 -2.31 17.07
N ASP A 280 -4.62 -1.82 18.03
CA ASP A 280 -5.80 -0.99 17.81
C ASP A 280 -5.49 0.38 18.45
N PRO A 281 -5.77 1.51 17.80
CA PRO A 281 -5.93 2.80 18.47
C PRO A 281 -6.79 2.64 19.74
#